data_AF-A0A535PYV1-F1
#
_entry.id   AF-A0A535PYV1-F1
#
_cell.length_a   1.000
_cell.length_b   1.000
_cell.length_c   1.000
_cell.angle_alpha   90.00
_cell.angle_beta   90.00
_cell.angle_gamma   90.00
#
_symmetry.space_group_name_H-M   'P 1'
#
loop_
_entity.id
_entity.type
_entity.pdbx_description
1 polymer ?
#
loop_
_entity_poly.entity_id
_entity_poly.type
_entity_poly.pdbx_seq_one_letter_code
_entity_poly.pdbx_strand_id
1 'polypeptide(L)'
;MTTRAHEMHQLRQEREARIQIRLEVAEGNKQLSEAAAEAGVRSQMFGVFHDAGYLGQYTLDAENIRIYKGIPEGGEILDYMGREELAANLFRITQMEGRRSSD
;
A
#
# COMPACT_ATOMS: atom_id res chain seq x y z
N MET A 1 25.62 3.85 26.00
CA MET A 1 24.52 4.56 25.30
C MET A 1 23.37 4.71 26.28
N THR A 2 22.73 5.89 26.37
CA THR A 2 21.56 6.09 27.26
C THR A 2 20.31 5.46 26.63
N THR A 3 19.40 4.93 27.45
CA THR A 3 18.14 4.28 27.00
C THR A 3 17.35 5.17 26.03
N ARG A 4 17.28 6.47 26.31
CA ARG A 4 16.61 7.47 25.45
C ARG A 4 17.23 7.61 24.06
N ALA A 5 18.56 7.55 23.95
CA ALA A 5 19.23 7.62 22.64
C ALA A 5 18.97 6.36 21.81
N HIS A 6 18.88 5.20 22.47
CA HIS A 6 18.54 3.93 21.84
C HIS A 6 17.09 3.91 21.36
N GLU A 7 16.13 4.33 22.19
CA GLU A 7 14.71 4.45 21.83
C GLU A 7 14.50 5.39 20.64
N MET A 8 15.15 6.57 20.65
CA MET A 8 15.09 7.51 19.53
C MET A 8 15.68 6.94 18.24
N HIS A 9 16.72 6.12 18.34
CA HIS A 9 17.31 5.45 17.19
C HIS A 9 16.37 4.38 16.62
N GLN A 10 15.76 3.56 17.47
CA GLN A 10 14.77 2.57 17.06
C GLN A 10 13.56 3.23 16.37
N LEU A 11 12.99 4.28 16.95
CA LEU A 11 11.86 5.01 16.34
C LEU A 11 12.20 5.60 14.97
N ARG A 12 13.45 6.03 14.75
CA ARG A 12 13.92 6.49 13.43
C ARG A 12 13.99 5.34 12.44
N GLN A 13 14.64 4.24 12.80
CA GLN A 13 14.73 3.05 11.94
C GLN A 13 13.35 2.51 11.58
N GLU A 14 12.43 2.48 12.54
CA GLU A 14 11.08 1.99 12.30
C GLU A 14 10.29 2.87 11.32
N ARG A 15 10.49 4.20 11.41
CA ARG A 15 9.90 5.17 10.50
C ARG A 15 10.49 5.06 9.10
N GLU A 16 11.81 4.92 8.99
CA GLU A 16 12.51 4.72 7.72
C GLU A 16 12.03 3.44 7.02
N ALA A 17 11.96 2.32 7.75
CA ALA A 17 11.42 1.07 7.22
C ALA A 17 9.97 1.21 6.74
N ARG A 18 9.12 1.94 7.48
CA ARG A 18 7.74 2.20 7.05
C ARG A 18 7.69 3.01 5.74
N ILE A 19 8.52 4.04 5.63
CA ILE A 19 8.61 4.87 4.41
C ILE A 19 9.05 4.01 3.23
N GLN A 20 10.04 3.14 3.42
CA GLN A 20 10.54 2.27 2.37
C GLN A 20 9.46 1.34 1.81
N ILE A 21 8.75 0.60 2.69
CA ILE A 21 7.65 -0.29 2.27
C ILE A 21 6.54 0.52 1.59
N ARG A 22 6.23 1.72 2.08
CA ARG A 22 5.22 2.60 1.47
C ARG A 22 5.57 2.95 0.02
N LEU A 23 6.84 3.29 -0.24
CA LEU A 23 7.30 3.60 -1.59
C LEU A 23 7.22 2.39 -2.52
N GLU A 24 7.60 1.21 -2.04
CA GLU A 24 7.51 -0.04 -2.79
C GLU A 24 6.06 -0.40 -3.12
N VAL A 25 5.14 -0.26 -2.16
CA VAL A 25 3.70 -0.48 -2.38
C VAL A 25 3.13 0.52 -3.40
N ALA A 26 3.52 1.79 -3.32
CA ALA A 26 3.06 2.82 -4.25
C ALA A 26 3.51 2.52 -5.68
N GLU A 27 4.80 2.17 -5.85
CA GLU A 27 5.36 1.81 -7.16
C GLU A 27 4.71 0.52 -7.71
N GLY A 28 4.55 -0.51 -6.89
CA GLY A 28 3.89 -1.75 -7.30
C GLY A 28 2.42 -1.55 -7.69
N ASN A 29 1.68 -0.70 -6.98
CA ASN A 29 0.31 -0.34 -7.35
C ASN A 29 0.24 0.40 -8.69
N LYS A 30 1.21 1.28 -8.96
CA LYS A 30 1.34 1.96 -10.25
C LYS A 30 1.60 0.96 -11.37
N GLN A 31 2.55 0.04 -11.20
CA GLN A 31 2.85 -1.00 -12.19
C GLN A 31 1.66 -1.92 -12.44
N LEU A 32 0.92 -2.33 -11.40
CA LEU A 32 -0.32 -3.09 -11.57
C LEU A 32 -1.37 -2.33 -12.38
N SER A 33 -1.47 -1.01 -12.19
CA SER A 33 -2.40 -0.16 -12.93
C SER A 33 -2.00 -0.03 -14.41
N GLU A 34 -0.71 0.17 -14.69
CA GLU A 34 -0.17 0.18 -16.05
C GLU A 34 -0.45 -1.15 -16.75
N ALA A 35 -0.19 -2.25 -16.06
CA ALA A 35 -0.36 -3.59 -16.60
C ALA A 35 -1.85 -3.99 -16.73
N ALA A 36 -2.76 -3.34 -16.00
CA ALA A 36 -4.21 -3.43 -16.21
C ALA A 36 -4.66 -2.57 -17.40
N ALA A 37 -4.05 -1.39 -17.59
CA ALA A 37 -4.27 -0.53 -18.75
C ALA A 37 -3.93 -1.27 -20.06
N GLU A 38 -2.77 -1.93 -20.09
CA GLU A 38 -2.32 -2.76 -21.22
C GLU A 38 -3.28 -3.92 -21.52
N ALA A 39 -3.89 -4.49 -20.48
CA ALA A 39 -4.93 -5.51 -20.61
C ALA A 39 -6.31 -4.95 -21.03
N GLY A 40 -6.42 -3.64 -21.29
CA GLY A 40 -7.64 -2.98 -21.77
C GLY A 40 -8.57 -2.45 -20.67
N VAL A 41 -8.15 -2.44 -19.41
CA VAL A 41 -8.93 -1.83 -18.32
C VAL A 41 -8.92 -0.31 -18.48
N ARG A 42 -10.11 0.30 -18.53
CA ARG A 42 -10.26 1.75 -18.64
C ARG A 42 -9.81 2.42 -17.35
N SER A 43 -9.18 3.60 -17.45
CA SER A 43 -8.68 4.37 -16.29
C SER A 43 -9.72 4.63 -15.21
N GLN A 44 -11.00 4.79 -15.58
CA GLN A 44 -12.13 4.97 -14.65
C GLN A 44 -12.38 3.74 -13.75
N MET A 45 -11.87 2.57 -14.13
CA MET A 45 -11.99 1.32 -13.38
C MET A 45 -10.79 1.04 -12.47
N PHE A 46 -9.75 1.88 -12.47
CA PHE A 46 -8.59 1.68 -11.59
C PHE A 46 -8.96 1.82 -10.11
N GLY A 47 -9.95 2.66 -9.78
CA GLY A 47 -10.52 2.71 -8.43
C GLY A 47 -11.04 1.34 -7.98
N VAL A 48 -11.86 0.69 -8.81
CA VAL A 48 -12.39 -0.66 -8.57
C VAL A 48 -11.28 -1.70 -8.46
N PHE A 49 -10.22 -1.58 -9.27
CA PHE A 49 -9.08 -2.49 -9.24
C PHE A 49 -8.29 -2.37 -7.92
N HIS A 50 -8.05 -1.15 -7.44
CA HIS A 50 -7.41 -0.94 -6.14
C HIS A 50 -8.33 -1.32 -4.98
N ASP A 51 -9.63 -1.04 -5.09
CA ASP A 51 -10.64 -1.42 -4.09
C ASP A 51 -10.73 -2.93 -3.92
N ALA A 52 -10.65 -3.71 -5.01
CA ALA A 52 -10.57 -5.16 -4.91
C ALA A 52 -9.34 -5.62 -4.10
N GLY A 53 -8.21 -4.92 -4.24
CA GLY A 53 -7.02 -5.14 -3.44
C GLY A 53 -7.22 -4.82 -1.96
N TYR A 54 -7.94 -3.74 -1.65
CA TYR A 54 -8.25 -3.33 -0.28
C TYR A 54 -9.32 -4.20 0.40
N LEU A 55 -10.36 -4.61 -0.32
CA LEU A 55 -11.40 -5.52 0.18
C LEU A 55 -10.79 -6.86 0.64
N GLY A 56 -9.77 -7.35 -0.05
CA GLY A 56 -9.07 -8.58 0.37
C GLY A 56 -8.31 -8.45 1.69
N GLN A 57 -7.95 -7.24 2.12
CA GLN A 57 -7.15 -6.98 3.32
C GLN A 57 -7.98 -6.41 4.48
N TYR A 58 -8.82 -5.42 4.18
CA TYR A 58 -9.64 -4.70 5.17
C TYR A 58 -11.09 -5.16 5.21
N THR A 59 -11.56 -5.94 4.22
CA THR A 59 -13.00 -6.12 3.93
C THR A 59 -13.74 -4.81 3.63
N LEU A 60 -12.99 -3.72 3.38
CA LEU A 60 -13.48 -2.37 3.09
C LEU A 60 -12.91 -1.90 1.74
N ASP A 61 -13.66 -1.05 1.05
CA ASP A 61 -13.18 -0.28 -0.11
C ASP A 61 -12.34 0.95 0.33
N ALA A 62 -11.75 1.67 -0.62
CA ALA A 62 -10.93 2.84 -0.34
C ALA A 62 -11.69 3.95 0.40
N GLU A 63 -12.98 4.15 0.12
CA GLU A 63 -13.79 5.18 0.78
C GLU A 63 -14.00 4.86 2.27
N ASN A 64 -14.39 3.63 2.57
CA ASN A 64 -14.58 3.17 3.94
C ASN A 64 -13.27 3.13 4.72
N ILE A 65 -12.13 2.84 4.06
CA ILE A 65 -10.81 2.95 4.69
C ILE A 65 -10.49 4.40 5.06
N ARG A 66 -10.78 5.37 4.19
CA ARG A 66 -10.57 6.80 4.48
C ARG A 66 -11.39 7.23 5.70
N ILE A 67 -12.65 6.81 5.77
CA ILE A 67 -13.53 7.10 6.92
C ILE A 67 -12.98 6.45 8.19
N TYR A 68 -12.69 5.15 8.15
CA TYR A 68 -12.19 4.38 9.29
C TYR A 68 -10.89 4.95 9.87
N LYS A 69 -9.97 5.39 8.99
CA LYS A 69 -8.67 5.98 9.38
C LYS A 69 -8.72 7.49 9.63
N GLY A 70 -9.84 8.17 9.38
CA GLY A 70 -9.98 9.62 9.54
C GLY A 70 -9.08 10.42 8.58
N ILE A 71 -8.95 9.96 7.34
CA ILE A 71 -8.08 10.58 6.33
C ILE A 71 -8.76 11.86 5.81
N PRO A 72 -8.09 13.03 5.89
CA PRO A 72 -8.63 14.27 5.36
C PRO A 72 -8.72 14.23 3.83
N GLU A 73 -9.52 15.13 3.26
CA GLU A 73 -9.60 15.30 1.81
C GLU A 73 -8.20 15.56 1.20
N GLY A 74 -7.88 14.86 0.10
CA GLY A 74 -6.56 14.89 -0.52
C GLY A 74 -5.48 14.05 0.18
N GLY A 75 -5.79 13.39 1.30
CA GLY A 75 -4.88 12.46 1.98
C GLY A 75 -4.75 11.12 1.26
N GLU A 76 -3.50 10.65 1.11
CA GLU A 76 -3.20 9.34 0.52
C GLU A 76 -3.36 8.20 1.54
N ILE A 77 -4.08 7.14 1.17
CA ILE A 77 -4.37 6.02 2.09
C ILE A 77 -3.08 5.41 2.67
N LEU A 78 -2.05 5.25 1.82
CA LEU A 78 -0.77 4.64 2.21
C LEU A 78 -0.03 5.44 3.28
N ASP A 79 -0.30 6.74 3.44
CA ASP A 79 0.31 7.59 4.47
C ASP A 79 -0.23 7.30 5.87
N TYR A 80 -1.46 6.76 5.93
CA TYR A 80 -2.18 6.42 7.15
C TYR A 80 -2.15 4.90 7.44
N MET A 81 -1.36 4.14 6.67
CA MET A 81 -1.15 2.72 6.92
C MET A 81 0.01 2.46 7.89
N GLY A 82 -0.20 1.52 8.79
CA GLY A 82 0.82 0.92 9.65
C GLY A 82 1.72 -0.05 8.88
N ARG A 83 2.72 -0.62 9.56
CA ARG A 83 3.71 -1.50 8.94
C ARG A 83 3.07 -2.79 8.42
N GLU A 84 2.18 -3.40 9.20
CA GLU A 84 1.50 -4.65 8.87
C GLU A 84 0.61 -4.47 7.64
N GLU A 85 -0.10 -3.35 7.57
CA GLU A 85 -0.99 -3.02 6.46
C GLU A 85 -0.20 -2.79 5.16
N LEU A 86 0.93 -2.10 5.25
CA LEU A 86 1.84 -1.89 4.12
C LEU A 86 2.50 -3.21 3.68
N ALA A 87 2.96 -4.04 4.62
CA ALA A 87 3.59 -5.32 4.32
C ALA A 87 2.63 -6.30 3.61
N ALA A 88 1.37 -6.37 4.05
CA ALA A 88 0.37 -7.19 3.37
C ALA A 88 -0.01 -6.65 1.99
N ASN A 89 -0.01 -5.33 1.77
CA ASN A 89 -0.15 -4.77 0.42
C ASN A 89 1.03 -5.17 -0.47
N LEU A 90 2.26 -5.04 0.02
CA LEU A 90 3.46 -5.42 -0.71
C LEU A 90 3.43 -6.90 -1.06
N PHE A 91 3.09 -7.76 -0.10
CA PHE A 91 2.96 -9.20 -0.32
C PHE A 91 1.96 -9.53 -1.44
N ARG A 92 0.78 -8.90 -1.45
CA ARG A 92 -0.21 -9.09 -2.51
C ARG A 92 0.35 -8.67 -3.88
N ILE A 93 1.01 -7.52 -3.95
CA ILE A 93 1.63 -7.02 -5.19
C ILE A 93 2.63 -8.05 -5.71
N THR A 94 3.57 -8.49 -4.86
CA THR A 94 4.59 -9.48 -5.23
C THR A 94 3.97 -10.80 -5.70
N GLN A 95 2.90 -11.27 -5.05
CA GLN A 95 2.18 -12.48 -5.48
C GLN A 95 1.50 -12.32 -6.86
N MET A 96 1.08 -11.10 -7.22
CA MET A 96 0.50 -10.82 -8.54
C MET A 96 1.59 -10.75 -9.60
N GLU A 97 2.74 -10.13 -9.31
CA GLU A 97 3.91 -10.11 -10.19
C GLU A 97 4.43 -11.52 -10.49
N GLY A 98 4.58 -12.36 -9.46
CA GLY A 98 5.03 -13.75 -9.63
C GLY A 98 4.11 -14.61 -10.49
N ARG A 99 2.80 -14.30 -10.53
CA ARG A 99 1.88 -14.95 -11.46
C ARG A 99 2.08 -14.51 -12.90
N ARG A 100 2.39 -13.22 -13.15
CA ARG A 100 2.62 -12.69 -14.51
C ARG A 100 3.91 -13.22 -15.14
N SER A 101 4.93 -13.55 -14.35
CA SER A 101 6.19 -14.10 -14.86
C SER A 101 6.14 -15.59 -15.18
N SER A 102 5.01 -16.25 -14.91
CA SER A 102 4.80 -17.68 -15.14
C SER A 102 3.99 -18.01 -16.42
N ASP A 103 3.60 -16.99 -17.18
CA ASP A 103 2.95 -17.07 -18.51
C ASP A 103 3.96 -16.71 -19.62
#